data_AF-Q4S8H8-F1
#
_entry.id   AF-Q4S8H8-F1
#
_cell.length_a   1.000
_cell.length_b   1.000
_cell.length_c   1.000
_cell.angle_alpha   90.00
_cell.angle_beta   90.00
_cell.angle_gamma   90.00
#
_symmetry.space_group_name_H-M   'P 1'
#
loop_
_entity.id
_entity.type
_entity.pdbx_description
1 polymer ?
#
loop_
_entity_poly.entity_id
_entity_poly.type
_entity_poly.pdbx_seq_one_letter_code
_entity_poly.pdbx_strand_id
1 'polypeptide(L)'
;MQLVRRYLAGKPLIKEGTERYLNRHLQDFSVVLAEVRGNIRQAPLKGSVCAAVRTVLRSYTDVCDAIFVLEIGLRFLAKTGGDPQGHLLSFLTESLQLDSQISSTVAKSLGESRLKHSVFTWQLLTCWRSELMLKRKSPFSGCPPSSNRSCLRWNAEG
;
A
#
# COMPACT_ATOMS: atom_id res chain seq x y z
N MET A 1 -37.89 9.18 47.93
CA MET A 1 -37.14 8.27 47.03
C MET A 1 -37.99 7.82 45.83
N GLN A 2 -38.44 8.73 44.93
CA GLN A 2 -39.29 8.36 43.77
C GLN A 2 -38.73 8.81 42.41
N LEU A 3 -37.77 9.74 42.38
CA LEU A 3 -37.20 10.28 41.14
C LEU A 3 -36.31 9.26 40.39
N VAL A 4 -35.50 8.51 41.14
CA VAL A 4 -34.52 7.53 40.63
C VAL A 4 -35.21 6.41 39.83
N ARG A 5 -36.36 5.92 40.31
CA ARG A 5 -37.11 4.84 39.63
C ARG A 5 -37.73 5.28 38.30
N ARG A 6 -38.18 6.54 38.17
CA ARG A 6 -38.75 7.05 36.91
C ARG A 6 -37.69 7.37 35.86
N TYR A 7 -36.47 7.71 36.28
CA TYR A 7 -35.42 8.16 35.36
C TYR A 7 -34.40 7.09 34.96
N LEU A 8 -34.27 5.99 35.71
CA LEU A 8 -33.24 4.96 35.46
C LEU A 8 -33.80 3.58 35.13
N ALA A 9 -35.09 3.32 35.37
CA ALA A 9 -35.70 2.04 34.99
C ALA A 9 -35.99 2.04 33.48
N GLY A 10 -35.09 1.46 32.69
CA GLY A 10 -35.29 1.22 31.26
C GLY A 10 -34.40 2.02 30.31
N LYS A 11 -33.44 2.80 30.81
CA LYS A 11 -32.45 3.43 29.92
C LYS A 11 -31.47 2.37 29.41
N PRO A 12 -31.26 2.23 28.09
CA PRO A 12 -30.28 1.31 27.56
C PRO A 12 -28.89 1.67 28.10
N LEU A 13 -28.15 0.65 28.54
CA LEU A 13 -26.75 0.80 28.93
C LEU A 13 -25.99 1.30 27.70
N ILE A 14 -25.54 2.55 27.74
CA ILE A 14 -24.68 3.12 26.69
C ILE A 14 -23.37 2.35 26.78
N LYS A 15 -23.22 1.32 25.96
CA LYS A 15 -21.90 0.81 25.62
C LYS A 15 -21.23 1.96 24.92
N GLU A 16 -20.10 2.44 25.44
CA GLU A 16 -19.24 3.37 24.70
C GLU A 16 -18.95 2.73 23.35
N GLY A 17 -19.69 3.14 22.33
CA GLY A 17 -19.21 3.09 20.97
C GLY A 17 -18.05 4.06 21.01
N THR A 18 -16.83 3.54 21.14
CA THR A 18 -15.63 4.37 21.07
C THR A 18 -15.77 5.13 19.78
N GLU A 19 -16.08 6.43 19.84
CA GLU A 19 -15.92 7.33 18.72
C GLU A 19 -14.42 7.37 18.48
N ARG A 20 -13.92 6.32 17.82
CA ARG A 20 -12.57 6.28 17.33
C ARG A 20 -12.55 7.37 16.28
N TYR A 21 -12.01 8.51 16.69
CA TYR A 21 -11.56 9.54 15.78
C TYR A 21 -10.46 8.91 14.93
N LEU A 22 -10.86 8.26 13.83
CA LEU A 22 -9.95 7.67 12.89
C LEU A 22 -9.46 8.80 12.00
N ASN A 23 -8.29 9.35 12.33
CA ASN A 23 -7.57 10.17 11.38
C ASN A 23 -7.13 9.28 10.22
N ARG A 24 -7.97 9.23 9.19
CA ARG A 24 -7.80 8.39 7.99
C ARG A 24 -6.47 8.67 7.26
N HIS A 25 -5.89 9.85 7.48
CA HIS A 25 -4.59 10.27 6.92
C HIS A 25 -3.38 9.75 7.71
N LEU A 26 -3.54 9.43 9.00
CA LEU A 26 -2.49 8.89 9.87
C LEU A 26 -2.59 7.37 10.05
N GLN A 27 -3.53 6.71 9.39
CA GLN A 27 -3.68 5.26 9.50
C GLN A 27 -2.42 4.58 8.96
N ASP A 28 -1.76 3.80 9.80
CA ASP A 28 -0.59 3.02 9.41
C ASP A 28 -0.98 2.15 8.21
N PHE A 29 -0.26 2.31 7.10
CA PHE A 29 -0.58 1.62 5.86
C PHE A 29 -0.48 0.09 6.00
N SER A 30 0.24 -0.42 7.01
CA SER A 30 0.24 -1.84 7.36
C SER A 30 -1.16 -2.39 7.66
N VAL A 31 -2.07 -1.59 8.24
CA VAL A 31 -3.46 -1.99 8.49
C VAL A 31 -4.18 -2.18 7.16
N VAL A 32 -4.00 -1.26 6.21
CA VAL A 32 -4.58 -1.35 4.85
C VAL A 32 -4.05 -2.61 4.16
N LEU A 33 -2.75 -2.88 4.24
CA LEU A 33 -2.16 -4.09 3.65
C LEU A 33 -2.70 -5.37 4.29
N ALA A 34 -2.92 -5.39 5.61
CA ALA A 34 -3.49 -6.52 6.32
C ALA A 34 -4.96 -6.77 5.89
N GLU A 35 -5.76 -5.71 5.78
CA GLU A 35 -7.14 -5.80 5.27
C GLU A 35 -7.19 -6.31 3.83
N VAL A 36 -6.33 -5.80 2.93
CA VAL A 36 -6.23 -6.29 1.54
C VAL A 36 -5.86 -7.77 1.50
N ARG A 37 -4.92 -8.22 2.35
CA ARG A 37 -4.55 -9.65 2.44
C ARG A 37 -5.70 -10.53 2.95
N GLY A 38 -6.58 -9.98 3.78
CA GLY A 38 -7.79 -10.66 4.24
C GLY A 38 -8.85 -10.80 3.13
N ASN A 39 -9.00 -9.77 2.29
CA ASN A 39 -10.02 -9.74 1.24
C ASN A 39 -9.60 -10.41 -0.06
N ILE A 40 -8.30 -10.36 -0.41
CA ILE A 40 -7.77 -10.83 -1.69
C ILE A 40 -6.52 -11.65 -1.41
N ARG A 41 -6.52 -12.92 -1.84
CA ARG A 41 -5.34 -13.80 -1.74
C ARG A 41 -4.16 -13.17 -2.49
N GLN A 42 -3.15 -12.69 -1.76
CA GLN A 42 -1.97 -12.07 -2.32
C GLN A 42 -0.94 -13.11 -2.77
N ALA A 43 -0.20 -12.80 -3.84
CA ALA A 43 0.87 -13.60 -4.40
C ALA A 43 2.06 -12.69 -4.80
N PRO A 44 3.30 -13.21 -4.73
CA PRO A 44 4.46 -12.45 -5.18
C PRO A 44 4.44 -12.26 -6.72
N LEU A 45 5.05 -11.17 -7.18
CA LEU A 45 5.32 -10.97 -8.59
C LEU A 45 6.50 -11.84 -9.06
N LYS A 46 6.47 -12.23 -10.34
CA LYS A 46 7.62 -12.90 -10.97
C LYS A 46 8.81 -11.93 -11.02
N GLY A 47 10.02 -12.44 -10.78
CA GLY A 47 11.24 -11.63 -10.79
C GLY A 47 11.45 -10.86 -12.10
N SER A 48 11.06 -11.43 -13.24
CA SER A 48 11.10 -10.76 -14.55
C SER A 48 10.25 -9.49 -14.59
N VAL A 49 9.04 -9.53 -14.01
CA VAL A 49 8.13 -8.37 -13.94
C VAL A 49 8.68 -7.32 -12.97
N CYS A 50 9.27 -7.75 -11.85
CA CYS A 50 9.93 -6.84 -10.91
C CYS A 50 11.10 -6.10 -11.55
N ALA A 51 11.92 -6.80 -12.33
CA ALA A 51 13.02 -6.21 -13.09
C ALA A 51 12.47 -5.23 -14.13
N ALA A 52 11.44 -5.61 -14.89
CA ALA A 52 10.79 -4.75 -15.86
C ALA A 52 10.28 -3.43 -15.22
N VAL A 53 9.55 -3.52 -14.10
CA VAL A 53 9.08 -2.35 -13.33
C VAL A 53 10.24 -1.40 -12.98
N ARG A 54 11.36 -1.92 -12.46
CA ARG A 54 12.54 -1.11 -12.12
C ARG A 54 13.22 -0.50 -13.34
N THR A 55 13.18 -1.16 -14.49
CA THR A 55 13.74 -0.61 -15.73
C THR A 55 12.88 0.49 -16.34
N VAL A 56 11.55 0.40 -16.18
CA VAL A 56 10.57 1.37 -16.69
C VAL A 56 10.50 2.60 -15.79
N LEU A 57 10.40 2.42 -14.47
CA LEU A 57 10.30 3.50 -13.49
C LEU A 57 11.68 3.95 -13.01
N ARG A 58 12.35 4.79 -13.80
CA ARG A 58 13.68 5.33 -13.46
C ARG A 58 13.64 6.65 -12.71
N SER A 59 12.61 7.46 -12.92
CA SER A 59 12.45 8.73 -12.22
C SER A 59 11.91 8.52 -10.81
N TYR A 60 12.45 9.27 -9.84
CA TYR A 60 11.90 9.32 -8.50
C TYR A 60 10.44 9.81 -8.49
N THR A 61 10.08 10.74 -9.39
CA THR A 61 8.71 11.25 -9.51
C THR A 61 7.76 10.16 -9.99
N ASP A 62 8.10 9.45 -11.07
CA ASP A 62 7.27 8.37 -11.61
C ASP A 62 7.03 7.26 -10.57
N VAL A 63 8.04 6.95 -9.75
CA VAL A 63 7.90 6.00 -8.65
C VAL A 63 6.96 6.53 -7.56
N CYS A 64 7.07 7.81 -7.20
CA CYS A 64 6.15 8.43 -6.23
C CYS A 64 4.71 8.44 -6.74
N ASP A 65 4.50 8.76 -8.02
CA ASP A 65 3.18 8.79 -8.65
C ASP A 65 2.57 7.38 -8.69
N ALA A 66 3.38 6.37 -9.05
CA ALA A 66 2.97 4.97 -9.02
C ALA A 66 2.55 4.52 -7.60
N ILE A 67 3.33 4.88 -6.58
CA ILE A 67 2.99 4.58 -5.18
C ILE A 67 1.69 5.28 -4.79
N PHE A 68 1.54 6.56 -5.12
CA PHE A 68 0.37 7.35 -4.76
C PHE A 68 -0.93 6.75 -5.32
N VAL A 69 -0.96 6.46 -6.62
CA VAL A 69 -2.12 5.82 -7.27
C VAL A 69 -2.40 4.45 -6.68
N LEU A 70 -1.35 3.66 -6.43
CA LEU A 70 -1.50 2.32 -5.86
C LEU A 70 -1.99 2.36 -4.41
N GLU A 71 -1.58 3.36 -3.63
CA GLU A 71 -2.08 3.56 -2.27
C GLU A 71 -3.57 3.90 -2.24
N ILE A 72 -4.05 4.69 -3.19
CA ILE A 72 -5.49 4.93 -3.37
C ILE A 72 -6.16 3.58 -3.66
N GLY A 73 -5.68 2.86 -4.67
CA GLY A 73 -6.24 1.55 -5.05
C GLY A 73 -6.32 0.56 -3.89
N LEU A 74 -5.24 0.42 -3.12
CA LEU A 74 -5.18 -0.48 -1.98
C LEU A 74 -6.17 -0.11 -0.87
N ARG A 75 -6.40 1.19 -0.61
CA ARG A 75 -7.42 1.63 0.35
C ARG A 75 -8.84 1.24 -0.09
N PHE A 76 -9.11 1.22 -1.39
CA PHE A 76 -10.39 0.71 -1.91
C PHE A 76 -10.48 -0.83 -1.79
N LEU A 77 -9.46 -1.55 -2.25
CA LEU A 77 -9.40 -3.03 -2.16
C LEU A 77 -9.48 -3.54 -0.72
N ALA A 78 -8.97 -2.78 0.25
CA ALA A 78 -9.10 -3.07 1.68
C ALA A 78 -10.56 -3.10 2.17
N LYS A 79 -11.48 -2.44 1.48
CA LYS A 79 -12.90 -2.36 1.84
C LYS A 79 -13.81 -3.16 0.91
N THR A 80 -13.49 -3.19 -0.38
CA THR A 80 -14.33 -3.84 -1.40
C THR A 80 -13.87 -5.25 -1.75
N GLY A 81 -12.60 -5.58 -1.48
CA GLY A 81 -11.96 -6.72 -2.13
C GLY A 81 -11.91 -6.55 -3.65
N GLY A 82 -11.84 -7.67 -4.36
CA GLY A 82 -11.81 -7.72 -5.82
C GLY A 82 -11.40 -9.10 -6.32
N ASP A 83 -11.54 -9.34 -7.62
CA ASP A 83 -11.08 -10.59 -8.24
C ASP A 83 -9.54 -10.65 -8.24
N PRO A 84 -8.90 -11.64 -7.58
CA PRO A 84 -7.45 -11.79 -7.60
C PRO A 84 -6.82 -11.83 -9.00
N GLN A 85 -7.57 -12.27 -10.03
CA GLN A 85 -7.07 -12.32 -11.41
C GLN A 85 -7.30 -11.04 -12.20
N GLY A 86 -8.10 -10.10 -11.69
CA GLY A 86 -8.35 -8.81 -12.33
C GLY A 86 -7.06 -8.01 -12.55
N HIS A 87 -6.99 -7.27 -13.66
CA HIS A 87 -5.86 -6.42 -13.97
C HIS A 87 -5.78 -5.24 -13.00
N LEU A 88 -4.59 -5.01 -12.45
CA LEU A 88 -4.38 -3.91 -11.50
C LEU A 88 -4.53 -2.55 -12.20
N LEU A 89 -4.00 -2.41 -13.42
CA LEU A 89 -4.11 -1.18 -14.19
C LEU A 89 -5.57 -0.84 -14.50
N SER A 90 -6.33 -1.79 -15.07
CA SER A 90 -7.76 -1.59 -15.37
C SER A 90 -8.57 -1.23 -14.13
N PHE A 91 -8.30 -1.83 -12.97
CA PHE A 91 -8.97 -1.43 -11.74
C PHE A 91 -8.70 0.04 -11.38
N LEU A 92 -7.45 0.50 -11.50
CA LEU A 92 -7.09 1.88 -11.19
C LEU A 92 -7.66 2.88 -12.21
N THR A 93 -7.66 2.55 -13.50
CA THR A 93 -8.13 3.46 -14.56
C THR A 93 -9.63 3.42 -14.76
N GLU A 94 -10.24 2.23 -14.81
CA GLU A 94 -11.65 2.07 -15.17
C GLU A 94 -12.57 2.08 -13.95
N SER A 95 -12.17 1.45 -12.84
CA SER A 95 -13.00 1.39 -11.63
C SER A 95 -12.82 2.63 -10.74
N LEU A 96 -11.59 3.15 -10.65
CA LEU A 96 -11.29 4.32 -9.82
C LEU A 96 -11.14 5.63 -10.60
N GLN A 97 -11.19 5.60 -11.94
CA GLN A 97 -11.10 6.79 -12.79
C GLN A 97 -9.85 7.65 -12.51
N LEU A 98 -8.71 6.98 -12.28
CA LEU A 98 -7.41 7.62 -12.04
C LEU A 98 -6.57 7.78 -13.31
N ASP A 99 -7.18 7.63 -14.50
CA ASP A 99 -6.51 7.71 -15.80
C ASP A 99 -5.72 9.02 -15.99
N SER A 100 -6.28 10.15 -15.57
CA SER A 100 -5.62 11.46 -15.63
C SER A 100 -4.38 11.57 -14.72
N GLN A 101 -4.30 10.77 -13.67
CA GLN A 101 -3.22 10.76 -12.69
C GLN A 101 -2.12 9.73 -13.01
N ILE A 102 -2.38 8.84 -13.97
CA ILE A 102 -1.46 7.74 -14.34
C ILE A 102 -0.71 8.13 -15.61
N SER A 103 0.59 8.41 -15.47
CA SER A 103 1.45 8.61 -16.63
C SER A 103 1.62 7.33 -17.45
N SER A 104 1.97 7.47 -18.74
CA SER A 104 2.20 6.32 -19.61
C SER A 104 3.29 5.37 -19.08
N THR A 105 4.31 5.90 -18.38
CA THR A 105 5.36 5.12 -17.73
C THR A 105 4.81 4.30 -16.56
N VAL A 106 3.97 4.91 -15.72
CA VAL A 106 3.31 4.23 -14.61
C VAL A 106 2.37 3.15 -15.13
N ALA A 107 1.55 3.45 -16.15
CA ALA A 107 0.66 2.47 -16.79
C ALA A 107 1.44 1.25 -17.31
N LYS A 108 2.54 1.47 -18.05
CA LYS A 108 3.39 0.39 -18.56
C LYS A 108 3.96 -0.47 -17.44
N SER A 109 4.37 0.13 -16.33
CA SER A 109 4.93 -0.62 -15.19
C SER A 109 3.90 -1.52 -14.50
N LEU A 110 2.63 -1.10 -14.46
CA LEU A 110 1.56 -1.82 -13.76
C LEU A 110 0.79 -2.79 -14.67
N GLY A 111 0.97 -2.72 -15.99
CA GLY A 111 0.16 -3.46 -16.97
C GLY A 111 0.19 -4.99 -16.80
N GLU A 112 1.33 -5.56 -16.38
CA GLU A 112 1.46 -7.01 -16.14
C GLU A 112 1.02 -7.44 -14.72
N SER A 113 0.68 -6.48 -13.85
CA SER A 113 0.25 -6.75 -12.48
C SER A 113 -1.25 -7.05 -12.40
N ARG A 114 -1.61 -7.95 -11.49
CA ARG A 114 -3.00 -8.33 -11.17
C ARG A 114 -3.32 -7.89 -9.74
N LEU A 115 -4.59 -7.89 -9.35
CA LEU A 115 -5.00 -7.51 -7.99
C LEU A 115 -4.36 -8.37 -6.91
N LYS A 116 -4.12 -9.66 -7.17
CA LYS A 116 -3.36 -10.54 -6.28
C LYS A 116 -1.90 -10.10 -6.05
N HIS A 117 -1.34 -9.27 -6.92
CA HIS A 117 0.03 -8.77 -6.80
C HIS A 117 0.09 -7.40 -6.10
N SER A 118 -1.04 -6.73 -5.88
CA SER A 118 -1.12 -5.31 -5.48
C SER A 118 -0.28 -4.96 -4.25
N VAL A 119 -0.31 -5.79 -3.21
CA VAL A 119 0.51 -5.58 -1.99
C VAL A 119 1.99 -5.71 -2.31
N PHE A 120 2.38 -6.74 -3.06
CA PHE A 120 3.77 -6.94 -3.44
C PHE A 120 4.27 -5.81 -4.34
N THR A 121 3.47 -5.34 -5.29
CA THR A 121 3.79 -4.20 -6.16
C THR A 121 4.06 -2.95 -5.33
N TRP A 122 3.23 -2.65 -4.33
CA TRP A 122 3.45 -1.50 -3.46
C TRP A 122 4.73 -1.62 -2.63
N GLN A 123 5.01 -2.80 -2.09
CA GLN A 123 6.26 -3.08 -1.37
C GLN A 123 7.48 -2.90 -2.28
N LEU A 124 7.43 -3.44 -3.51
CA LEU A 124 8.49 -3.29 -4.50
C LEU A 124 8.75 -1.81 -4.81
N LEU A 125 7.70 -1.03 -5.05
CA LEU A 125 7.82 0.39 -5.38
C LEU A 125 8.35 1.21 -4.21
N THR A 126 7.89 0.95 -2.99
CA THR A 126 8.38 1.65 -1.78
C THR A 126 9.84 1.33 -1.45
N CYS A 127 10.25 0.07 -1.64
CA CYS A 127 11.66 -0.32 -1.60
C CYS A 127 12.46 0.42 -2.66
N TRP A 128 11.99 0.40 -3.92
CA TRP A 128 12.67 1.05 -5.03
C TRP A 128 12.79 2.57 -4.87
N ARG A 129 11.76 3.24 -4.34
CA ARG A 129 11.81 4.66 -3.98
C ARG A 129 12.97 4.94 -3.02
N SER A 130 13.13 4.10 -2.00
CA SER A 130 14.19 4.22 -1.01
C SER A 130 15.56 3.99 -1.63
N GLU A 131 15.71 2.98 -2.51
CA GLU A 131 16.93 2.75 -3.28
C GLU A 131 17.29 3.96 -4.17
N LEU A 132 16.33 4.57 -4.85
CA LEU A 132 16.56 5.79 -5.64
C LEU A 132 16.97 6.98 -4.77
N MET A 133 16.40 7.13 -3.57
CA MET A 133 16.85 8.16 -2.62
C MET A 133 18.28 7.93 -2.15
N LEU A 134 18.65 6.68 -1.87
CA LEU A 134 20.01 6.32 -1.47
C LEU A 134 21.02 6.53 -2.60
N LYS A 135 20.64 6.28 -3.86
CA LYS A 135 21.50 6.57 -5.03
C LYS A 135 21.70 8.07 -5.26
N ARG A 136 20.72 8.92 -4.89
CA ARG A 136 20.80 10.39 -5.03
C ARG A 136 21.49 11.09 -3.86
N LYS A 137 21.44 10.55 -2.65
CA LYS A 137 22.18 11.07 -1.49
C LYS A 137 23.56 10.44 -1.46
N SER A 138 24.63 11.23 -1.26
CA SER A 138 25.95 10.66 -0.90
C SER A 138 25.74 9.68 0.26
N PRO A 139 26.23 8.43 0.17
CA PRO A 139 25.92 7.42 1.16
C PRO A 139 26.56 7.87 2.49
N PHE A 140 25.76 7.91 3.55
CA PHE A 140 26.18 8.22 4.92
C PHE A 140 26.50 9.70 5.24
N SER A 141 25.46 10.52 5.43
CA SER A 141 25.56 11.67 6.34
C SER A 141 24.87 11.46 7.70
N GLY A 142 24.35 10.25 7.99
CA GLY A 142 23.66 10.02 9.27
C GLY A 142 23.20 8.60 9.62
N CYS A 143 23.88 7.53 9.20
CA CYS A 143 23.58 6.17 9.69
C CYS A 143 24.73 5.63 10.55
N PRO A 144 24.48 5.15 11.79
CA PRO A 144 25.50 4.50 12.61
C PRO A 144 25.91 3.12 12.03
N PRO A 145 27.19 2.72 12.19
CA PRO A 145 27.82 1.65 11.41
C PRO A 145 27.42 0.20 11.75
N SER A 146 26.42 -0.03 12.60
CA SER A 146 26.12 -1.37 13.14
C SER A 146 25.16 -2.24 12.30
N SER A 147 24.49 -1.69 11.27
CA SER A 147 23.47 -2.42 10.50
C SER A 147 23.81 -2.55 9.01
N ASN A 148 25.06 -2.89 8.69
CA ASN A 148 25.50 -3.09 7.30
C ASN A 148 25.63 -4.57 6.88
N ARG A 149 25.37 -5.52 7.79
CA ARG A 149 25.56 -6.97 7.51
C ARG A 149 24.30 -7.68 7.00
N SER A 150 23.11 -7.11 7.16
CA SER A 150 21.85 -7.79 6.80
C SER A 150 21.43 -7.57 5.34
N CYS A 151 21.93 -6.52 4.67
CA CYS A 151 21.57 -6.22 3.28
C CYS A 151 22.37 -7.00 2.22
N LEU A 152 23.55 -7.52 2.56
CA LEU A 152 24.40 -8.26 1.59
C LEU A 152 23.95 -9.71 1.38
N ARG A 153 23.01 -10.24 2.18
CA ARG A 153 22.57 -11.65 2.07
C ARG A 153 21.55 -11.91 0.94
N TRP A 154 20.90 -10.87 0.40
CA TRP A 154 19.86 -11.06 -0.63
C TRP A 154 20.37 -11.10 -2.08
N ASN A 155 21.67 -10.99 -2.33
CA ASN A 155 22.26 -11.03 -3.68
C ASN A 155 23.09 -12.29 -3.98
N ALA A 156 23.04 -13.32 -3.12
CA ALA A 156 23.87 -14.52 -3.29
C ALA A 156 23.09 -15.81 -3.60
N GLU A 157 21.75 -15.81 -3.60
CA GLU A 157 20.96 -17.01 -3.93
C GLU A 157 19.69 -16.60 -4.70
N GLY A 158 19.65 -16.92 -6.00
CA GLY A 158 18.46 -16.82 -6.86
C GLY A 158 18.71 -16.19 -8.21
#